data_AF-A0AAE4H9G8-F1
#
_entry.id   AF-A0AAE4H9G8-F1
#
_cell.length_a   1.000
_cell.length_b   1.000
_cell.length_c   1.000
_cell.angle_alpha   90.00
_cell.angle_beta   90.00
_cell.angle_gamma   90.00
#
_symmetry.space_group_name_H-M   'P 1'
#
loop_
_entity.id
_entity.type
_entity.pdbx_description
1 polymer ?
#
loop_
_entity_poly.entity_id
_entity_poly.type
_entity_poly.pdbx_seq_one_letter_code
_entity_poly.pdbx_strand_id
1 'polypeptide(L)'
;MTEPSPKGGRLARQAAMLCQNPAFRLYLDRRKRHKLGMTEAALPDGTHSEQDARDWLCAACGIHSRAELDHSLEAGRTFVRVRTRFNQWGARNRVTNQRTGNKGP
;
A
#
# COMPACT_ATOMS: atom_id res chain seq x y z
N MET A 1 0.20 18.84 -30.01
CA MET A 1 1.12 17.75 -29.64
C MET A 1 0.43 16.94 -28.56
N THR A 2 -0.10 15.76 -28.87
CA THR A 2 -0.74 14.87 -27.90
C THR A 2 0.35 13.99 -27.30
N GLU A 3 0.84 14.35 -26.11
CA GLU A 3 1.75 13.50 -25.35
C GLU A 3 1.04 12.16 -25.09
N PRO A 4 1.63 11.01 -25.46
CA PRO A 4 1.00 9.73 -25.21
C PRO A 4 0.91 9.54 -23.70
N SER A 5 -0.31 9.56 -23.15
CA SER A 5 -0.58 9.21 -21.76
C SER A 5 0.23 7.96 -21.41
N PRO A 6 1.05 7.98 -20.35
CA PRO A 6 1.91 6.86 -20.01
C PRO A 6 1.03 5.62 -19.86
N LYS A 7 1.23 4.62 -20.72
CA LYS A 7 0.50 3.36 -20.63
C LYS A 7 1.09 2.61 -19.46
N GLY A 8 0.33 2.53 -18.37
CA GLY A 8 0.77 1.78 -17.20
C GLY A 8 1.05 0.33 -17.55
N GLY A 9 2.32 -0.07 -17.45
CA GLY A 9 2.77 -1.44 -17.68
C GLY A 9 2.41 -2.40 -16.55
N ARG A 10 3.18 -3.47 -16.40
CA ARG A 10 2.91 -4.54 -15.42
C ARG A 10 2.92 -4.00 -13.99
N LEU A 11 3.85 -3.10 -13.67
CA LEU A 11 4.01 -2.53 -12.34
C LEU A 11 2.83 -1.62 -11.94
N ALA A 12 2.34 -0.81 -12.88
CA ALA A 12 1.17 0.04 -12.67
C ALA A 12 -0.08 -0.77 -12.29
N ARG A 13 -0.30 -1.91 -12.96
CA ARG A 13 -1.41 -2.81 -12.67
C ARG A 13 -1.26 -3.49 -11.32
N GLN A 14 -0.05 -3.94 -10.96
CA GLN A 14 0.23 -4.50 -9.64
C GLN A 14 0.01 -3.48 -8.52
N ALA A 15 0.44 -2.23 -8.74
CA ALA A 15 0.21 -1.13 -7.80
C ALA A 15 -1.28 -0.87 -7.59
N ALA A 16 -2.08 -0.86 -8.67
CA ALA A 16 -3.54 -0.72 -8.57
C ALA A 16 -4.18 -1.84 -7.74
N MET A 17 -3.82 -3.10 -8.00
CA MET A 17 -4.29 -4.25 -7.22
C MET A 17 -3.87 -4.16 -5.74
N LEU A 18 -2.68 -3.63 -5.45
CA LEU A 18 -2.21 -3.44 -4.09
C LEU A 18 -3.01 -2.35 -3.36
N CYS A 19 -3.32 -1.23 -4.02
CA CYS A 19 -4.16 -0.16 -3.47
C CYS A 19 -5.58 -0.64 -3.16
N GLN A 20 -6.09 -1.55 -4.00
CA GLN A 20 -7.39 -2.21 -3.79
C GLN A 20 -7.41 -3.15 -2.59
N ASN A 21 -6.27 -3.66 -2.15
CA ASN A 21 -6.22 -4.65 -1.09
C ASN A 21 -6.52 -4.00 0.28
N PRO A 22 -7.57 -4.45 1.01
CA PRO A 22 -7.90 -3.89 2.32
C PRO A 22 -6.77 -4.04 3.34
N ALA A 23 -5.97 -5.10 3.26
CA ALA A 23 -4.82 -5.28 4.15
C ALA A 23 -3.75 -4.20 3.95
N PHE A 24 -3.60 -3.69 2.72
CA PHE A 24 -2.68 -2.59 2.44
C PHE A 24 -3.17 -1.27 3.03
N ARG A 25 -4.49 -1.03 2.96
CA ARG A 25 -5.13 0.14 3.59
C ARG A 25 -4.92 0.13 5.11
N LEU A 26 -5.12 -1.02 5.77
CA LEU A 26 -4.83 -1.21 7.20
C LEU A 26 -3.36 -0.92 7.56
N TYR A 27 -2.42 -1.34 6.72
CA TYR A 27 -1.01 -1.02 6.94
C TYR A 27 -0.74 0.49 6.91
N LEU A 28 -1.40 1.21 6.00
CA LEU A 28 -1.30 2.67 5.91
C LEU A 28 -1.95 3.37 7.11
N ASP A 29 -3.14 2.92 7.52
CA ASP A 29 -3.81 3.42 8.73
C ASP A 29 -2.88 3.32 9.94
N ARG A 30 -2.31 2.14 10.18
CA ARG A 30 -1.40 1.91 11.31
C ARG A 30 -0.15 2.79 11.26
N ARG A 31 0.39 3.01 10.05
CA ARG A 31 1.56 3.89 9.85
C ARG A 31 1.21 5.37 10.06
N LYS A 32 0.06 5.82 9.56
CA LYS A 32 -0.41 7.21 9.71
C LYS A 32 -0.77 7.50 11.16
N ARG A 33 -1.43 6.55 11.84
CA ARG A 33 -1.71 6.58 13.28
C ARG A 33 -0.43 6.80 14.08
N HIS A 34 0.62 6.02 13.80
CA HIS A 34 1.92 6.18 14.46
C HIS A 34 2.61 7.51 14.11
N LYS A 35 2.48 8.00 12.86
CA LYS A 35 3.11 9.26 12.44
C LYS A 35 2.44 10.49 13.05
N LEU A 36 1.11 10.48 13.18
CA LEU A 36 0.32 11.58 13.74
C LEU A 36 0.15 11.48 15.26
N GLY A 37 0.59 10.38 15.89
CA GLY A 37 0.37 10.13 17.31
C GLY A 37 -1.13 10.00 17.66
N MET A 38 -1.96 9.64 16.69
CA MET A 38 -3.41 9.55 16.85
C MET A 38 -3.81 8.21 17.49
N THR A 39 -4.95 8.17 18.16
CA THR A 39 -5.52 6.94 18.73
C THR A 39 -6.47 6.28 17.73
N GLU A 40 -6.84 5.01 17.98
CA GLU A 40 -7.84 4.26 17.21
C GLU A 40 -9.16 5.02 17.02
N ALA A 41 -9.56 5.82 18.02
CA ALA A 41 -10.76 6.63 17.97
C ALA A 41 -10.68 7.79 16.96
N ALA A 42 -9.49 8.33 16.70
CA ALA A 42 -9.30 9.46 15.79
C ALA A 42 -9.10 9.03 14.34
N LEU A 43 -8.62 7.82 14.11
CA LEU A 43 -8.38 7.29 12.76
C LEU A 43 -8.70 5.79 12.76
N PRO A 44 -9.95 5.40 12.49
CA PRO A 44 -10.36 3.99 12.48
C PRO A 44 -9.68 3.20 11.36
N ASP A 45 -9.53 1.91 11.58
CA ASP A 45 -8.95 0.99 10.60
C ASP A 45 -9.86 0.92 9.35
N GLY A 46 -9.32 1.24 8.18
CA GLY A 46 -10.09 1.33 6.93
C GLY A 46 -10.50 2.76 6.53
N THR A 47 -9.97 3.79 7.19
CA THR A 47 -10.22 5.20 6.77
C THR A 47 -9.54 5.51 5.43
N HIS A 48 -8.45 4.80 5.09
CA HIS A 48 -7.78 5.00 3.81
C HIS A 48 -8.58 4.38 2.66
N SER A 49 -8.91 5.22 1.68
CA SER A 49 -9.50 4.78 0.42
C SER A 49 -8.44 4.32 -0.57
N GLU A 50 -8.87 3.72 -1.69
CA GLU A 50 -7.98 3.42 -2.82
C GLU A 50 -7.24 4.66 -3.33
N GLN A 51 -7.88 5.82 -3.31
CA GLN A 51 -7.27 7.09 -3.66
C GLN A 51 -6.11 7.44 -2.72
N ASP A 52 -6.29 7.35 -1.41
CA ASP A 52 -5.21 7.60 -0.45
C ASP A 52 -4.07 6.60 -0.57
N ALA A 53 -4.39 5.32 -0.77
CA ALA A 53 -3.38 4.29 -0.97
C ALA A 53 -2.55 4.56 -2.24
N ARG A 54 -3.21 5.01 -3.31
CA ARG A 54 -2.54 5.46 -4.53
C ARG A 54 -1.67 6.67 -4.25
N ASP A 55 -2.21 7.72 -3.65
CA ASP A 55 -1.51 8.98 -3.40
C ASP A 55 -0.26 8.75 -2.55
N TRP A 56 -0.40 7.97 -1.48
CA TRP A 56 0.70 7.54 -0.66
C TRP A 56 1.74 6.74 -1.43
N LEU A 57 1.33 5.83 -2.31
CA LEU A 57 2.25 5.03 -3.12
C LEU A 57 3.00 5.90 -4.14
N CYS A 58 2.29 6.83 -4.75
CA CYS A 58 2.82 7.85 -5.65
C CYS A 58 3.88 8.70 -4.94
N ALA A 59 3.55 9.28 -3.79
CA ALA A 59 4.47 10.05 -2.96
C ALA A 59 5.66 9.21 -2.47
N ALA A 60 5.45 7.95 -2.12
CA ALA A 60 6.53 7.05 -1.69
C ALA A 60 7.48 6.71 -2.84
N CYS A 61 6.97 6.56 -4.06
CA CYS A 61 7.77 6.24 -5.25
C CYS A 61 8.31 7.49 -5.96
N GLY A 62 7.91 8.70 -5.56
CA GLY A 62 8.32 9.96 -6.21
C GLY A 62 7.67 10.17 -7.57
N ILE A 63 6.45 9.66 -7.78
CA ILE A 63 5.71 9.75 -9.06
C ILE A 63 4.33 10.36 -8.82
N HIS A 64 3.72 10.95 -9.85
CA HIS A 64 2.38 11.53 -9.76
C HIS A 64 1.30 10.53 -10.17
N SER A 65 1.65 9.55 -11.00
CA SER A 65 0.75 8.54 -11.52
C SER A 65 1.32 7.14 -11.48
N ARG A 66 0.49 6.15 -11.13
CA ARG A 66 0.83 4.71 -11.14
C ARG A 66 1.38 4.24 -12.49
N ALA A 67 1.02 4.91 -13.58
CA ALA A 67 1.53 4.59 -14.91
C ALA A 67 3.03 4.87 -15.05
N GLU A 68 3.54 5.93 -14.40
CA GLU A 68 4.96 6.31 -14.42
C GLU A 68 5.85 5.29 -13.68
N LEU A 69 5.23 4.43 -12.88
CA LEU A 69 5.90 3.39 -12.11
C LEU A 69 6.64 2.39 -13.02
N ASP A 70 6.17 2.22 -14.27
CA ASP A 70 6.83 1.40 -15.30
C ASP A 70 7.89 2.19 -16.10
N HIS A 71 7.80 3.51 -16.12
CA HIS A 71 8.73 4.39 -16.83
C HIS A 71 9.99 4.73 -15.99
N SER A 72 9.87 4.71 -14.66
CA SER A 72 10.97 5.00 -13.74
C SER A 72 11.46 3.74 -13.03
N LEU A 73 12.72 3.37 -13.31
CA LEU A 73 13.42 2.30 -12.60
C LEU A 73 13.47 2.57 -11.08
N GLU A 74 13.66 3.82 -10.67
CA GLU A 74 13.71 4.22 -9.26
C GLU A 74 12.35 4.01 -8.56
N ALA A 75 11.26 4.40 -9.22
CA ALA A 75 9.90 4.16 -8.75
C ALA A 75 9.61 2.66 -8.62
N GLY A 76 10.01 1.87 -9.61
CA GLY A 76 9.89 0.41 -9.59
C GLY A 76 10.65 -0.23 -8.42
N ARG A 77 11.90 0.18 -8.18
CA ARG A 77 12.70 -0.30 -7.03
C ARG A 77 12.06 0.05 -5.70
N THR A 78 11.52 1.26 -5.58
CA THR A 78 10.83 1.71 -4.37
C THR A 78 9.54 0.93 -4.13
N PHE A 79 8.75 0.68 -5.18
CA PHE A 79 7.56 -0.15 -5.12
C PHE A 79 7.86 -1.58 -4.66
N VAL A 80 8.94 -2.20 -5.17
CA VAL A 80 9.38 -3.52 -4.71
C VAL A 80 9.72 -3.49 -3.22
N ARG A 81 10.42 -2.44 -2.74
CA ARG A 81 10.75 -2.28 -1.31
C ARG A 81 9.50 -2.13 -0.44
N VAL A 82 8.52 -1.34 -0.89
CA VAL A 82 7.21 -1.17 -0.23
C VAL A 82 6.49 -2.51 -0.15
N ARG A 83 6.39 -3.24 -1.27
CA ARG A 83 5.74 -4.55 -1.33
C ARG A 83 6.40 -5.57 -0.40
N THR A 84 7.72 -5.60 -0.35
CA THR A 84 8.46 -6.48 0.56
C THR A 84 8.20 -6.14 2.02
N ARG A 85 8.17 -4.85 2.40
CA ARG A 85 7.80 -4.42 3.76
C ARG A 85 6.36 -4.78 4.10
N PHE A 86 5.44 -4.55 3.17
CA PHE A 86 4.04 -4.93 3.32
C PHE A 86 3.88 -6.44 3.51
N ASN A 87 4.56 -7.27 2.71
CA ASN A 87 4.52 -8.72 2.87
C ASN A 87 5.07 -9.17 4.23
N GLN A 88 6.15 -8.58 4.71
CA GLN A 88 6.70 -8.87 6.04
C GLN A 88 5.76 -8.43 7.18
N TRP A 89 5.13 -7.27 7.04
CA TRP A 89 4.10 -6.80 7.97
C TRP A 89 2.86 -7.70 7.92
N GLY A 90 2.44 -8.10 6.72
CA GLY A 90 1.34 -9.01 6.48
C GLY A 90 1.61 -10.39 7.07
N ALA A 91 2.82 -10.94 6.97
CA ALA A 91 3.20 -12.19 7.64
C ALA A 91 3.08 -12.07 9.17
N ARG A 92 3.55 -10.96 9.74
CA ARG A 92 3.44 -10.67 11.18
C ARG A 92 1.99 -10.46 11.65
N ASN A 93 1.15 -9.80 10.85
CA ASN A 93 -0.26 -9.54 11.18
C ASN A 93 -1.22 -10.68 10.79
N ARG A 94 -0.86 -11.52 9.82
CA ARG A 94 -1.58 -12.77 9.51
C ARG A 94 -1.37 -13.83 10.58
N VAL A 95 -0.24 -13.79 11.30
CA VAL A 95 -0.06 -14.59 12.52
C VAL A 95 -1.02 -14.16 13.63
N THR A 96 -1.36 -12.87 13.74
CA THR A 96 -2.32 -12.41 14.75
C THR A 96 -3.78 -12.66 14.33
N ASN A 97 -4.12 -12.63 13.04
CA ASN A 97 -5.47 -12.96 12.54
C ASN A 97 -5.72 -14.48 12.34
N GLN A 98 -4.75 -15.34 12.67
CA GLN A 98 -4.90 -16.80 12.70
C GLN A 98 -4.74 -17.38 14.11
N ARG A 99 -4.66 -16.55 15.16
CA ARG A 99 -4.58 -17.01 16.56
C ARG A 99 -5.89 -16.89 17.34
N THR A 100 -7.02 -16.76 16.66
CA THR A 100 -8.39 -16.97 17.20
C THR A 100 -9.12 -18.05 16.39
N GLY A 101 -8.42 -19.15 16.11
CA GLY A 101 -8.95 -20.24 15.31
C GLY A 101 -8.22 -21.56 15.54
N ASN A 102 -7.74 -21.83 16.76
CA ASN A 102 -7.59 -23.22 17.21
C ASN A 102 -7.55 -23.29 18.74
N LYS A 103 -8.65 -23.77 19.31
CA LYS A 103 -8.81 -24.14 20.72
C LYS A 103 -8.64 -25.65 20.82
N GLY A 104 -7.41 -26.09 21.16
CA GLY A 104 -7.02 -27.34 21.84
C GLY A 104 -7.57 -28.67 21.32
N PRO A 105 -7.33 -29.78 22.05
CA PRO A 105 -6.28 -30.06 23.04
C PRO A 105 -4.96 -30.57 22.42
#